data_AF-A0A226Q553-F1
#
_entry.id   AF-A0A226Q553-F1
#
_cell.length_a   1.000
_cell.length_b   1.000
_cell.length_c   1.000
_cell.angle_alpha   90.00
_cell.angle_beta   90.00
_cell.angle_gamma   90.00
#
_symmetry.space_group_name_H-M   'P 1'
#
loop_
_entity.id
_entity.type
_entity.pdbx_description
1 polymer ?
#
loop_
_entity_poly.entity_id
_entity_poly.type
_entity_poly.pdbx_seq_one_letter_code
_entity_poly.pdbx_strand_id
1 'polypeptide(L)' 'MTVVSQVKQTLASLKGIHAGLQQLALTSQDETAQRTFHEAMLATEEIIADIKDRIGRLEFEEPQYHGK' A
#
# COMPACT_ATOMS: atom_id res chain seq x y z
N MET A 1 5.56 -19.00 -7.87
CA MET A 1 5.03 -17.72 -7.35
C MET A 1 4.74 -17.92 -5.88
N THR A 2 5.44 -17.21 -4.99
CA THR A 2 5.37 -17.45 -3.54
C THR A 2 4.25 -16.64 -2.90
N VAL A 3 3.88 -16.93 -1.65
CA VAL A 3 2.86 -16.14 -0.95
C VAL A 3 3.38 -14.72 -0.75
N VAL A 4 4.66 -14.57 -0.35
CA VAL A 4 5.34 -13.26 -0.30
C VAL A 4 5.24 -12.52 -1.64
N SER A 5 5.44 -13.22 -2.76
CA SER A 5 5.39 -12.60 -4.09
C SER A 5 4.02 -12.02 -4.41
N GLN A 6 2.94 -12.74 -4.05
CA GLN A 6 1.57 -12.26 -4.22
C GLN A 6 1.30 -11.03 -3.35
N VAL A 7 1.70 -11.07 -2.08
CA VAL A 7 1.49 -9.96 -1.14
C VAL A 7 2.29 -8.71 -1.58
N LYS A 8 3.51 -8.88 -2.12
CA LYS A 8 4.29 -7.79 -2.70
C LYS A 8 3.62 -7.16 -3.93
N GLN A 9 2.97 -7.97 -4.76
CA GLN A 9 2.19 -7.46 -5.90
C GLN A 9 1.00 -6.63 -5.40
N THR A 10 0.28 -7.09 -4.38
CA THR A 10 -0.79 -6.31 -3.73
C THR A 10 -0.27 -5.01 -3.15
N LEU A 11 0.89 -5.01 -2.48
CA LEU A 11 1.54 -3.80 -1.96
C LEU A 11 1.84 -2.79 -3.08
N ALA A 12 2.28 -3.25 -4.25
CA ALA A 12 2.51 -2.37 -5.40
C ALA A 12 1.22 -1.70 -5.88
N SER A 13 0.12 -2.46 -5.97
CA SER A 13 -1.20 -1.91 -6.30
C SER A 13 -1.68 -0.88 -5.27
N LEU A 14 -1.53 -1.17 -3.97
CA LEU A 14 -1.90 -0.24 -2.90
C LEU A 14 -1.13 1.08 -2.96
N LYS A 15 0.18 1.03 -3.25
CA LYS A 15 0.99 2.25 -3.46
C LYS A 15 0.50 3.07 -4.66
N GLY A 16 0.09 2.40 -5.74
CA GLY A 16 -0.53 3.06 -6.89
C GLY A 16 -1.85 3.76 -6.53
N ILE A 17 -2.69 3.09 -5.74
CA ILE A 17 -3.95 3.65 -5.23
C ILE A 17 -3.67 4.87 -4.35
N HIS A 18 -2.75 4.77 -3.39
CA HIS A 18 -2.36 5.89 -2.54
C HIS A 18 -1.91 7.11 -3.36
N ALA A 19 -1.02 6.91 -4.33
CA ALA A 19 -0.56 7.98 -5.21
C ALA A 19 -1.70 8.59 -6.04
N GLY A 20 -2.63 7.75 -6.52
CA GLY A 20 -3.83 8.22 -7.23
C GLY A 20 -4.73 9.08 -6.34
N LEU A 21 -5.00 8.66 -5.10
CA LEU A 21 -5.79 9.41 -4.13
C LEU A 21 -5.12 10.73 -3.76
N GLN A 22 -3.80 10.72 -3.53
CA GLN A 22 -3.03 11.93 -3.29
C GLN A 22 -3.14 12.92 -4.46
N GLN A 23 -3.00 12.44 -5.70
CA GLN A 23 -3.11 13.27 -6.89
C GLN A 23 -4.52 13.87 -7.02
N LEU A 24 -5.56 13.07 -6.81
CA LEU A 24 -6.95 13.53 -6.83
C LEU A 24 -7.23 14.57 -5.75
N ALA A 25 -6.72 14.39 -4.53
CA ALA A 25 -6.83 15.37 -3.47
C ALA A 25 -6.15 16.70 -3.86
N LEU A 26 -4.99 16.66 -4.52
CA LEU A 26 -4.27 17.86 -4.95
C LEU A 26 -4.93 18.59 -6.12
N THR A 27 -5.62 17.88 -7.02
CA THR A 27 -6.23 18.49 -8.23
C THR A 27 -7.70 18.83 -8.07
N SER A 28 -8.36 18.34 -7.02
CA SER A 28 -9.78 18.62 -6.78
C SER A 28 -10.00 20.09 -6.41
N GLN A 29 -10.98 20.71 -7.03
CA GLN A 29 -11.41 22.09 -6.70
C GLN A 29 -12.56 22.10 -5.67
N ASP A 30 -13.28 20.99 -5.54
CA ASP A 30 -14.29 20.81 -4.50
C ASP A 30 -13.62 20.42 -3.17
N GLU A 31 -13.83 21.24 -2.13
CA GLU A 31 -13.20 21.04 -0.82
C GLU A 31 -13.62 19.71 -0.17
N THR A 32 -14.86 19.27 -0.39
CA THR A 32 -15.37 18.01 0.16
C THR A 32 -14.67 16.81 -0.50
N ALA A 33 -14.51 16.85 -1.82
CA ALA A 33 -13.79 15.84 -2.59
C ALA A 33 -12.31 15.80 -2.19
N GLN A 34 -11.65 16.96 -2.08
CA GLN A 34 -10.27 17.06 -1.63
C GLN A 34 -10.08 16.37 -0.27
N ARG A 35 -10.95 16.69 0.70
CA ARG A 35 -10.91 16.07 2.02
C ARG A 35 -11.15 14.56 1.96
N THR A 36 -12.14 14.13 1.19
CA THR A 36 -12.47 12.70 1.02
C THR A 36 -11.28 11.92 0.46
N PHE A 37 -10.64 12.41 -0.60
CA PHE A 37 -9.47 11.75 -1.17
C PHE A 37 -8.27 11.77 -0.23
N HIS A 38 -8.07 12.86 0.53
CA HIS A 38 -7.01 12.95 1.52
C HIS A 38 -7.20 11.95 2.67
N GLU A 39 -8.41 11.85 3.22
CA GLU A 39 -8.73 10.87 4.28
C GLU A 39 -8.57 9.42 3.77
N ALA A 40 -9.03 9.14 2.55
CA ALA A 40 -8.84 7.82 1.93
C ALA A 40 -7.35 7.50 1.69
N MET A 41 -6.54 8.49 1.32
CA MET A 41 -5.09 8.35 1.15
C MET A 41 -4.45 7.96 2.49
N LEU A 42 -4.77 8.64 3.59
CA LEU A 42 -4.24 8.34 4.92
C LEU A 42 -4.60 6.92 5.37
N ALA A 43 -5.86 6.50 5.20
CA ALA A 43 -6.27 5.13 5.51
C ALA A 43 -5.50 4.10 4.66
N THR A 44 -5.22 4.42 3.38
CA THR A 44 -4.42 3.56 2.52
C THR A 44 -2.96 3.49 2.97
N GLU A 45 -2.41 4.58 3.50
CA GLU A 45 -1.05 4.63 4.06
C GLU A 45 -0.88 3.70 5.26
N GLU A 46 -1.86 3.67 6.17
CA GLU A 46 -1.89 2.74 7.31
C GLU A 46 -1.92 1.28 6.82
N ILE A 47 -2.79 0.96 5.86
CA ILE A 47 -2.87 -0.39 5.28
C ILE A 47 -1.54 -0.78 4.61
N ILE A 48 -0.87 0.16 3.92
CA ILE A 48 0.45 -0.08 3.32
C ILE A 48 1.49 -0.44 4.38
N ALA A 49 1.46 0.18 5.55
CA ALA A 49 2.36 -0.14 6.66
C ALA A 49 2.12 -1.57 7.15
N ASP A 50 0.86 -1.94 7.42
CA ASP A 50 0.49 -3.28 7.88
C ASP A 50 0.92 -4.38 6.90
N ILE A 51 0.76 -4.13 5.59
CA ILE A 51 1.16 -5.08 4.55
C ILE A 51 2.69 -5.21 4.47
N LYS A 52 3.45 -4.13 4.68
CA LYS A 52 4.93 -4.21 4.75
C LYS A 52 5.37 -5.08 5.91
N ASP A 53 4.77 -4.90 7.09
CA ASP A 53 5.06 -5.71 8.27
C ASP A 53 4.68 -7.18 8.07
N ARG A 54 3.59 -7.44 7.34
CA ARG A 54 3.23 -8.81 6.96
C ARG A 54 4.23 -9.43 5.99
N ILE A 55 4.72 -8.68 5.00
CA ILE A 55 5.77 -9.15 4.08
C ILE A 55 7.02 -9.54 4.84
N GLY A 56 7.49 -8.69 5.77
CA GLY A 56 8.67 -8.99 6.57
C GLY A 56 8.54 -10.33 7.30
N ARG A 57 7.40 -10.58 7.97
CA ARG A 57 7.12 -11.86 8.63
C ARG A 57 7.13 -13.04 7.66
N LEU A 58 6.47 -12.91 6.51
CA LEU A 58 6.39 -13.98 5.52
C LEU A 58 7.76 -14.30 4.89
N GLU A 59 8.65 -13.31 4.74
CA GLU A 59 10.03 -13.54 4.28
C GLU A 59 10.83 -14.39 5.28
N PHE A 60 10.58 -14.26 6.59
CA PHE A 60 11.16 -15.15 7.60
C PHE A 60 10.52 -16.55 7.63
N GLU A 61 9.33 -16.74 7.06
CA GLU A 61 8.68 -18.06 7.00
C GLU A 61 9.07 -18.83 5.73
N GLU A 62 9.49 -18.14 4.68
CA GLU A 62 9.79 -18.73 3.37
C GLU A 62 11.30 -19.04 3.19
N PRO A 63 11.71 -20.33 3.05
CA PRO A 63 13.12 -20.74 3.00
C PRO A 63 13.94 -20.05 1.91
N GLN A 64 13.29 -19.70 0.79
CA GLN A 64 13.91 -19.01 -0.34
C GLN A 64 14.38 -17.57 -0.03
N TYR A 65 13.99 -17.01 1.10
CA TYR A 65 14.42 -15.68 1.57
C TYR A 65 15.48 -15.74 2.68
N HIS A 66 15.80 -16.93 3.21
CA HIS A 66 16.77 -17.12 4.31
C HIS A 66 18.25 -17.07 3.89
N GLY A 67 18.55 -16.90 2.60
CA GLY A 67 19.89 -17.03 2.02
C GLY A 67 20.47 -15.77 1.38
N LYS A 68 20.05 -14.57 1.78
CA LYS A 68 20.68 -13.31 1.38
C LYS A 68 21.50 -12.70 2.51
#